data_AF-A0A8H5JWR6-F1
#
_entry.id   AF-A0A8H5JWR6-F1
#
_cell.length_a   1.000
_cell.length_b   1.000
_cell.length_c   1.000
_cell.angle_alpha   90.00
_cell.angle_beta   90.00
_cell.angle_gamma   90.00
#
_symmetry.space_group_name_H-M   'P 1'
#
loop_
_entity.id
_entity.type
_entity.pdbx_description
1 polymer ?
#
loop_
_entity_poly.entity_id
_entity_poly.type
_entity_poly.pdbx_seq_one_letter_code
_entity_poly.pdbx_strand_id
1 'polypeptide(L)'
;MLVTKHAAELCALLVNDLHGELPSRILNALLTKGRSTIAQLAQHTSLTPRYLRNGLAVLIQQNLLYHHTDANTDITYYQADADACYNLVRSGKILNVIENQYGIAERELAQTLMQLGHARIADLSQAFGSRAPKLNGHTNGEHKTHDGLIESESHLNSVLVRLIRAEIVETVRPESFRNPKDVYREIEDEVTKPRPGEKVTKGKIEAQREVIERSRTYRDQPKTLKRQLDMSGGPKPKRRKLVNGATQNGHAYDAPKLNPNVVIKINYERCLVELRNQRLAELATEMLGEVTGEVYRTVLDLLTSDSPRCQSDPLLDEVTPGQQPTVTTIDIFEHLDENINVQNGIGKTQRDKIDSQSAERIRETAPESDDDSDDSDAGPPGRRKAFDVDDEVDEWADDNHEGTANGEQENRVRFEDATNGNDTRISQIRRHLLLLAESKYPFIRHCGMYGRGQWTVDFGRLVGKLREIELDAIIEQSHGRHGLRLTRILREKGKLDEKMLPAAALMKKGDVQGKMLAMQMAGIVDVQEVPKDSSRLANRTLFFWYFDKERTQTQALDDIYKAMLRCLQTLEVERHKERNILSFVERKDVQGKEEEVMTTEHYNKYNRHLGVQDKLLGQVMRLDELVSVLRDY
;
A
#
# COMPACT_ATOMS: atom_id res chain seq x y z
N MET A 1 -11.12 18.18 -5.08
CA MET A 1 -11.48 16.80 -4.69
C MET A 1 -12.72 16.94 -3.83
N LEU A 2 -13.86 16.46 -4.29
CA LEU A 2 -15.06 16.43 -3.44
C LEU A 2 -14.88 15.25 -2.50
N VAL A 3 -14.37 15.53 -1.32
CA VAL A 3 -14.32 14.55 -0.22
C VAL A 3 -15.76 14.33 0.21
N THR A 4 -16.16 13.07 0.41
CA THR A 4 -17.51 12.81 0.93
C THR A 4 -17.65 13.43 2.33
N LYS A 5 -18.89 13.70 2.73
CA LYS A 5 -19.14 14.30 4.04
C LYS A 5 -18.50 13.47 5.17
N HIS A 6 -18.63 12.15 5.14
CA HIS A 6 -18.10 11.28 6.18
C HIS A 6 -16.57 11.22 6.20
N ALA A 7 -15.93 11.23 5.03
CA ALA A 7 -14.46 11.32 4.97
C ALA A 7 -13.95 12.67 5.51
N ALA A 8 -14.65 13.78 5.23
CA ALA A 8 -14.26 15.09 5.73
C ALA A 8 -14.42 15.20 7.26
N GLU A 9 -15.53 14.71 7.81
CA GLU A 9 -15.77 14.63 9.25
C GLU A 9 -14.74 13.72 9.94
N LEU A 10 -14.40 12.59 9.34
CA LEU A 10 -13.36 11.68 9.84
C LEU A 10 -11.98 12.36 9.91
N CYS A 11 -11.57 13.04 8.84
CA CYS A 11 -10.31 13.78 8.81
C CYS A 11 -10.26 14.88 9.88
N ALA A 12 -11.35 15.63 10.04
CA ALA A 12 -11.44 16.66 11.07
C ALA A 12 -11.36 16.06 12.49
N LEU A 13 -11.97 14.90 12.71
CA LEU A 13 -11.91 14.20 14.00
C LEU A 13 -10.50 13.69 14.32
N LEU A 14 -9.80 13.10 13.34
CA LEU A 14 -8.41 12.66 13.50
C LEU A 14 -7.49 13.81 13.88
N VAL A 15 -7.64 14.96 13.21
CA VAL A 15 -6.87 16.17 13.52
C VAL A 15 -7.25 16.75 14.87
N ASN A 16 -8.51 16.63 15.30
CA ASN A 16 -8.93 17.03 16.64
C ASN A 16 -8.24 16.20 17.72
N ASP A 17 -8.22 14.87 17.57
CA ASP A 17 -7.61 13.96 18.54
C ASP A 17 -6.09 14.17 18.66
N LEU A 18 -5.40 14.45 17.55
CA LEU A 18 -3.93 14.57 17.51
C LEU A 18 -3.40 15.99 17.73
N HIS A 19 -4.13 17.02 17.28
CA HIS A 19 -3.64 18.40 17.22
C HIS A 19 -4.59 19.42 17.86
N GLY A 20 -5.75 18.98 18.33
CA GLY A 20 -6.73 19.78 19.06
C GLY A 20 -7.77 20.49 18.18
N GLU A 21 -8.70 21.16 18.87
CA GLU A 21 -9.92 21.72 18.27
C GLU A 21 -9.64 22.87 17.29
N LEU A 22 -8.64 23.71 17.57
CA LEU A 22 -8.34 24.89 16.76
C LEU A 22 -7.91 24.52 15.32
N PRO A 23 -6.89 23.67 15.10
CA PRO A 23 -6.57 23.15 13.77
C PRO A 23 -7.74 22.42 13.12
N SER A 24 -8.46 21.57 13.86
CA SER A 24 -9.60 20.80 13.34
C SER A 24 -10.72 21.69 12.78
N ARG A 25 -11.08 22.78 13.48
CA ARG A 25 -12.11 23.72 13.04
C ARG A 25 -11.72 24.45 11.74
N ILE A 26 -10.45 24.82 11.59
CA ILE A 26 -9.94 25.45 10.37
C ILE A 26 -9.96 24.44 9.22
N LEU A 27 -9.49 23.21 9.48
CA LEU A 27 -9.49 22.13 8.48
C LEU A 27 -10.90 21.83 7.99
N ASN A 28 -11.88 21.72 8.89
CA ASN A 28 -13.28 21.47 8.52
C ASN A 28 -13.85 22.59 7.62
N ALA A 29 -13.52 23.85 7.91
CA ALA A 29 -13.91 24.97 7.04
C ALA A 29 -13.25 24.86 5.64
N LEU A 30 -11.99 24.44 5.55
CA LEU A 30 -11.30 24.24 4.28
C LEU A 30 -11.83 23.02 3.50
N LEU A 31 -12.18 21.93 4.17
CA LEU A 31 -12.77 20.74 3.53
C LEU A 31 -14.17 21.02 2.97
N THR A 32 -14.96 21.83 3.68
CA THR A 32 -16.35 22.13 3.29
C THR A 32 -16.49 23.28 2.31
N LYS A 33 -15.66 24.33 2.44
CA LYS A 33 -15.71 25.53 1.58
C LYS A 33 -14.65 25.55 0.49
N GLY A 34 -13.70 24.62 0.53
CA GLY A 34 -12.58 24.56 -0.41
C GLY A 34 -11.53 25.63 -0.14
N ARG A 35 -10.81 26.00 -1.21
CA ARG A 35 -9.70 26.96 -1.17
C ARG A 35 -10.16 28.30 -0.57
N SER A 36 -9.46 28.75 0.47
CA SER A 36 -9.83 29.96 1.20
C SER A 36 -8.61 30.81 1.58
N THR A 37 -8.79 32.13 1.67
CA THR A 37 -7.81 33.06 2.25
C THR A 37 -8.01 33.22 3.76
N ILE A 38 -7.06 33.85 4.47
CA ILE A 38 -7.21 34.14 5.92
C ILE A 38 -8.47 34.98 6.19
N ALA A 39 -8.80 35.94 5.32
CA ALA A 39 -9.98 36.78 5.47
C ALA A 39 -11.28 35.97 5.35
N GLN A 40 -11.35 35.05 4.38
CA GLN A 40 -12.48 34.15 4.21
C GLN A 40 -12.60 33.16 5.39
N LEU A 41 -11.47 32.61 5.84
CA LEU A 41 -11.44 31.73 7.01
C LEU A 41 -11.91 32.43 8.27
N ALA A 42 -11.59 33.71 8.46
CA ALA A 42 -12.09 34.49 9.59
C ALA A 42 -13.62 34.61 9.56
N GLN A 43 -14.21 34.80 8.39
CA GLN A 43 -15.67 34.82 8.22
C GLN A 43 -16.30 33.45 8.43
N HIS A 44 -15.71 32.39 7.89
CA HIS A 44 -16.26 31.03 7.96
C HIS A 44 -16.16 30.42 9.37
N THR A 45 -15.09 30.72 10.10
CA THR A 45 -14.82 30.10 11.41
C THR A 45 -15.15 31.02 12.59
N SER A 46 -15.35 32.32 12.36
CA SER A 46 -15.46 33.34 13.42
C SER A 46 -14.25 33.40 14.36
N LEU A 47 -13.07 32.95 13.89
CA LEU A 47 -11.81 33.01 14.62
C LEU A 47 -11.06 34.30 14.29
N THR A 48 -10.33 34.84 15.28
CA THR A 48 -9.47 36.00 15.04
C THR A 48 -8.27 35.63 14.15
N PRO A 49 -7.71 36.57 13.36
CA PRO A 49 -6.55 36.31 12.52
C PRO A 49 -5.34 35.76 13.27
N ARG A 50 -5.19 36.07 14.56
CA ARG A 50 -4.12 35.51 15.41
C ARG A 50 -4.29 34.01 15.62
N TYR A 51 -5.49 33.56 15.99
CA TYR A 51 -5.77 32.13 16.16
C TYR A 51 -5.71 31.38 14.83
N LEU A 52 -6.18 31.99 13.74
CA LEU A 52 -6.05 31.40 12.40
C LEU A 52 -4.59 31.16 12.02
N ARG A 53 -3.70 32.13 12.21
CA ARG A 53 -2.27 31.94 11.91
C ARG A 53 -1.65 30.83 12.75
N ASN A 54 -1.98 30.74 14.04
CA ASN A 54 -1.48 29.66 14.90
C ASN A 54 -1.98 28.29 14.44
N GLY A 55 -3.27 28.15 14.15
CA GLY A 55 -3.84 26.88 13.69
C GLY A 55 -3.34 26.48 12.30
N LEU A 56 -3.23 27.44 11.37
CA LEU A 56 -2.63 27.20 10.05
C LEU A 56 -1.16 26.79 10.16
N ALA A 57 -0.39 27.39 11.07
CA ALA A 57 1.01 27.00 11.30
C ALA A 57 1.12 25.52 11.73
N VAL A 58 0.25 25.05 12.63
CA VAL A 58 0.21 23.64 13.04
C VAL A 58 -0.15 22.73 11.86
N LEU A 59 -1.17 23.09 11.08
CA LEU A 59 -1.60 22.28 9.94
C LEU A 59 -0.53 22.22 8.83
N ILE A 60 0.20 23.31 8.59
CA ILE A 60 1.32 23.35 7.64
C ILE A 60 2.50 22.52 8.18
N GLN A 61 2.82 22.64 9.48
CA GLN A 61 3.86 21.85 10.12
C GLN A 61 3.63 20.35 9.92
N GLN A 62 2.37 19.92 10.06
CA GLN A 62 1.95 18.53 9.90
C GLN A 62 1.70 18.11 8.43
N ASN A 63 2.00 18.98 7.46
CA ASN A 63 1.79 18.74 6.02
C ASN A 63 0.32 18.42 5.65
N LEU A 64 -0.65 19.00 6.36
CA LEU A 64 -2.08 18.72 6.17
C LEU A 64 -2.77 19.70 5.21
N LEU A 65 -2.05 20.74 4.77
CA LEU A 65 -2.56 21.78 3.87
C LEU A 65 -1.60 22.04 2.72
N TYR A 66 -2.19 22.36 1.58
CA TYR A 66 -1.52 23.11 0.54
C TYR A 66 -1.64 24.61 0.77
N HIS A 67 -0.59 25.36 0.43
CA HIS A 67 -0.64 26.81 0.39
C HIS A 67 0.09 27.37 -0.83
N HIS A 68 -0.38 28.50 -1.32
CA HIS A 68 0.23 29.22 -2.43
C HIS A 68 -0.03 30.71 -2.26
N THR A 69 1.03 31.51 -2.37
CA THR A 69 0.94 32.97 -2.44
C THR A 69 1.07 33.38 -3.89
N ASP A 70 0.03 34.03 -4.41
CA ASP A 70 0.05 34.59 -5.77
C ASP A 70 0.99 35.81 -5.80
N ALA A 71 1.99 35.76 -6.68
CA ALA A 71 3.00 36.81 -6.80
C ALA A 71 2.42 38.16 -7.27
N ASN A 72 1.28 38.16 -7.97
CA ASN A 72 0.68 39.40 -8.49
C ASN A 72 -0.16 40.13 -7.43
N THR A 73 -0.88 39.36 -6.60
CA THR A 73 -1.83 39.91 -5.63
C THR A 73 -1.30 39.91 -4.20
N ASP A 74 -0.21 39.19 -3.92
CA ASP A 74 0.34 38.92 -2.59
C ASP A 74 -0.68 38.26 -1.63
N ILE A 75 -1.68 37.58 -2.21
CA ILE A 75 -2.72 36.87 -1.46
C ILE A 75 -2.33 35.39 -1.32
N THR A 76 -2.29 34.90 -0.09
CA THR A 76 -2.09 33.47 0.20
C THR A 76 -3.43 32.73 0.25
N TYR A 77 -3.52 31.67 -0.53
CA TYR A 77 -4.60 30.71 -0.55
C TYR A 77 -4.21 29.43 0.17
N TYR A 78 -5.11 28.91 1.00
CA TYR A 78 -4.96 27.66 1.74
C TYR A 78 -5.99 26.65 1.24
N GLN A 79 -5.60 25.38 1.15
CA GLN A 79 -6.46 24.29 0.74
C GLN A 79 -6.11 23.04 1.53
N ALA A 80 -7.13 22.29 1.97
CA ALA A 80 -6.92 21.04 2.69
C ALA A 80 -6.37 19.93 1.77
N ASP A 81 -5.39 19.18 2.27
CA ASP A 81 -4.96 17.91 1.69
C ASP A 81 -5.68 16.77 2.42
N ALA A 82 -6.76 16.27 1.82
CA ALA A 82 -7.59 15.23 2.43
C ALA A 82 -6.86 13.88 2.53
N ASP A 83 -5.97 13.58 1.59
CA ASP A 83 -5.23 12.32 1.57
C ASP A 83 -4.18 12.32 2.69
N ALA A 84 -3.46 13.44 2.86
CA ALA A 84 -2.55 13.62 3.99
C ALA A 84 -3.27 13.56 5.35
N CYS A 85 -4.46 14.17 5.46
CA CYS A 85 -5.26 14.10 6.68
C CYS A 85 -5.73 12.67 6.98
N TYR A 86 -6.16 11.92 5.96
CA TYR A 86 -6.58 10.54 6.14
C TYR A 86 -5.42 9.66 6.60
N ASN A 87 -4.21 9.86 6.07
CA ASN A 87 -3.03 9.06 6.41
C ASN A 87 -2.65 9.08 7.90
N LEU A 88 -3.15 10.04 8.69
CA LEU A 88 -2.98 10.06 10.16
C LEU A 88 -3.48 8.76 10.81
N VAL A 89 -4.56 8.16 10.27
CA VAL A 89 -5.12 6.90 10.79
C VAL A 89 -4.16 5.71 10.60
N ARG A 90 -3.21 5.80 9.67
CA ARG A 90 -2.33 4.71 9.26
C ARG A 90 -1.00 4.67 9.98
N SER A 91 -0.72 5.67 10.82
CA SER A 91 0.55 5.81 11.54
C SER A 91 1.00 4.50 12.19
N GLY A 92 0.12 3.82 12.92
CA GLY A 92 0.42 2.53 13.56
C GLY A 92 0.83 1.42 12.58
N LYS A 93 0.09 1.24 11.48
CA LYS A 93 0.41 0.22 10.46
C LYS A 93 1.72 0.54 9.74
N ILE A 94 1.92 1.80 9.36
CA ILE A 94 3.15 2.24 8.68
C ILE A 94 4.36 1.98 9.57
N LEU A 95 4.28 2.31 10.87
CA LEU A 95 5.37 2.06 11.81
C LEU A 95 5.67 0.56 11.96
N ASN A 96 4.64 -0.29 12.02
CA ASN A 96 4.83 -1.74 12.07
C ASN A 96 5.51 -2.27 10.80
N VAL A 97 5.10 -1.81 9.61
CA VAL A 97 5.77 -2.16 8.35
C VAL A 97 7.23 -1.72 8.34
N ILE A 98 7.52 -0.50 8.80
CA ILE A 98 8.90 0.01 8.86
C ILE A 98 9.75 -0.81 9.84
N GLU A 99 9.21 -1.17 11.00
CA GLU A 99 9.88 -2.00 11.99
C GLU A 99 10.24 -3.39 11.44
N ASN A 100 9.28 -4.04 10.78
CA ASN A 100 9.47 -5.37 10.21
C ASN A 100 10.47 -5.37 9.04
N GLN A 101 10.49 -4.32 8.23
CA GLN A 101 11.33 -4.27 7.01
C GLN A 101 12.72 -3.66 7.22
N TYR A 102 12.85 -2.69 8.13
CA TYR A 102 14.09 -1.92 8.26
C TYR A 102 14.69 -1.95 9.66
N GLY A 103 13.84 -2.01 10.69
CA GLY A 103 14.25 -2.20 12.07
C GLY A 103 13.68 -1.20 13.05
N ILE A 104 14.00 -1.43 14.33
CA ILE A 104 13.52 -0.64 15.46
C ILE A 104 14.03 0.81 15.38
N ALA A 105 15.29 1.02 14.99
CA ALA A 105 15.89 2.36 14.81
C ALA A 105 15.11 3.19 13.77
N GLU A 106 14.78 2.59 12.64
CA GLU A 106 14.03 3.22 11.56
C GLU A 106 12.60 3.55 11.98
N ARG A 107 11.95 2.62 12.70
CA ARG A 107 10.63 2.84 13.28
C ARG A 107 10.63 4.00 14.27
N GLU A 108 11.62 4.10 15.17
CA GLU A 108 11.73 5.21 16.12
C GLU A 108 11.92 6.56 15.42
N LEU A 109 12.80 6.60 14.41
CA LEU A 109 13.02 7.79 13.60
C LEU A 109 11.76 8.19 12.83
N ALA A 110 11.09 7.24 12.20
CA ALA A 110 9.85 7.49 11.48
C ALA A 110 8.74 7.98 12.41
N GLN A 111 8.61 7.41 13.61
CA GLN A 111 7.65 7.85 14.63
C GLN A 111 7.92 9.29 15.06
N THR A 112 9.18 9.63 15.30
CA THR A 112 9.59 10.99 15.66
C THR A 112 9.29 11.98 14.53
N LEU A 113 9.58 11.61 13.28
CA LEU A 113 9.25 12.42 12.10
C LEU A 113 7.74 12.61 11.92
N MET A 114 6.93 11.56 12.13
CA MET A 114 5.46 11.66 12.06
C MET A 114 4.89 12.60 13.12
N GLN A 115 5.45 12.62 14.33
CA GLN A 115 5.03 13.54 15.40
C GLN A 115 5.39 14.99 15.08
N LEU A 116 6.55 15.23 14.48
CA LEU A 116 7.03 16.56 14.11
C LEU A 116 6.40 17.06 12.80
N GLY A 117 5.90 16.17 11.94
CA GLY A 117 5.43 16.45 10.59
C GLY A 117 6.57 16.57 9.58
N HIS A 118 7.44 17.56 9.77
CA HIS A 118 8.71 17.67 9.06
C HIS A 118 9.79 18.28 9.96
N ALA A 119 11.05 17.90 9.77
CA ALA A 119 12.15 18.35 10.62
C ALA A 119 13.44 18.54 9.82
N ARG A 120 14.32 19.42 10.31
CA ARG A 120 15.69 19.53 9.78
C ARG A 120 16.53 18.38 10.32
N ILE A 121 17.49 17.92 9.53
CA ILE A 121 18.44 16.88 9.97
C ILE A 121 19.21 17.34 11.22
N ALA A 122 19.58 18.62 11.32
CA ALA A 122 20.22 19.18 12.51
C ALA A 122 19.40 18.99 13.80
N ASP A 123 18.08 19.25 13.73
CA ASP A 123 17.19 19.18 14.89
C ASP A 123 17.01 17.71 15.33
N LEU A 124 16.98 16.78 14.38
CA LEU A 124 16.96 15.34 14.66
C LEU A 124 18.27 14.88 15.29
N SER A 125 19.42 15.29 14.76
CA SER A 125 20.73 14.98 15.35
C SER A 125 20.83 15.46 16.80
N GLN A 126 20.28 16.64 17.10
CA GLN A 126 20.23 17.14 18.47
C GLN A 126 19.27 16.33 19.35
N ALA A 127 18.08 16.00 18.85
CA ALA A 127 17.08 15.22 19.58
C ALA A 127 17.60 13.83 19.96
N PHE A 128 18.15 13.08 18.99
CA PHE A 128 18.69 11.74 19.22
C PHE A 128 20.03 11.78 19.97
N GLY A 129 20.89 12.77 19.70
CA GLY A 129 22.15 12.95 20.44
C GLY A 129 21.97 13.27 21.93
N SER A 130 20.83 13.84 22.32
CA SER A 130 20.49 14.08 23.73
C SER A 130 19.94 12.86 24.47
N ARG A 131 19.44 11.85 23.73
CA ARG A 131 18.88 10.61 24.27
C ARG A 131 19.92 9.52 24.54
N ALA A 132 21.10 9.61 23.91
CA ALA A 132 22.20 8.69 24.17
C ALA A 132 22.65 8.81 25.64
N PRO A 133 22.70 7.70 26.40
CA PRO A 133 23.05 7.73 27.81
C PRO A 133 24.50 8.20 27.98
N LYS A 134 24.70 9.35 28.62
CA LYS A 134 26.04 9.80 29.06
C LYS A 134 26.44 9.02 30.31
N LEU A 135 26.89 7.78 30.14
CA LEU A 135 27.50 7.02 31.24
C LEU A 135 28.94 7.52 31.49
N ASN A 136 29.09 8.44 32.45
CA ASN A 136 30.37 8.64 33.14
C ASN A 136 30.47 7.62 34.28
N GLY A 137 30.91 6.39 33.98
CA GLY A 137 31.13 5.38 34.99
C GLY A 137 31.79 4.14 34.42
N HIS A 138 33.05 3.89 34.80
CA HIS A 138 33.70 2.60 34.58
C HIS A 138 33.02 1.54 35.46
N THR A 139 32.14 0.73 34.89
CA THR A 139 31.68 -0.51 35.54
C THR A 139 31.81 -1.67 34.57
N ASN A 140 32.71 -2.60 34.89
CA ASN A 140 32.78 -3.91 34.27
C ASN A 140 31.50 -4.69 34.63
N GLY A 141 30.49 -4.57 33.79
CA GLY A 141 29.26 -5.34 33.85
C GLY A 141 28.77 -5.51 32.42
N GLU A 142 28.39 -6.73 32.08
CA GLU A 142 27.86 -7.15 30.79
C GLU A 142 26.75 -6.20 30.35
N HIS A 143 27.05 -5.34 29.37
CA HIS A 143 26.12 -4.36 28.83
C HIS A 143 24.96 -5.11 28.19
N LYS A 144 23.77 -5.07 28.81
CA LYS A 144 22.53 -5.20 28.05
C LYS A 144 22.49 -3.98 27.13
N THR A 145 22.94 -4.16 25.89
CA THR A 145 22.78 -3.20 24.79
C THR A 145 21.31 -2.79 24.75
N HIS A 146 21.02 -1.50 24.84
CA HIS A 146 19.65 -1.04 24.61
C HIS A 146 19.32 -1.35 23.14
N ASP A 147 18.47 -2.35 22.99
CA ASP A 147 18.06 -3.02 21.76
C ASP A 147 17.74 -2.03 20.62
N GLY A 148 18.61 -1.93 19.61
CA GLY A 148 18.31 -1.30 18.33
C GLY A 148 18.04 0.22 18.29
N LEU A 149 18.35 0.99 19.34
CA LEU A 149 18.10 2.45 19.36
C LEU A 149 19.21 3.27 18.68
N ILE A 150 18.92 4.53 18.33
CA ILE A 150 19.89 5.42 17.68
C ILE A 150 20.87 6.01 18.72
N GLU A 151 22.10 5.47 18.73
CA GLU A 151 23.12 5.80 19.74
C GLU A 151 24.06 6.96 19.35
N SER A 152 24.23 7.28 18.07
CA SER A 152 25.23 8.25 17.59
C SER A 152 24.77 9.02 16.35
N GLU A 153 25.44 10.14 16.06
CA GLU A 153 25.18 10.94 14.84
C GLU A 153 25.50 10.13 13.56
N SER A 154 26.54 9.29 13.57
CA SER A 154 26.86 8.41 12.44
C SER A 154 25.80 7.33 12.25
N HIS A 155 25.31 6.74 13.34
CA HIS A 155 24.20 5.79 13.28
C HIS A 155 22.94 6.46 12.72
N LEU A 156 22.57 7.65 13.20
CA LEU A 156 21.44 8.43 12.66
C LEU A 156 21.58 8.69 11.16
N ASN A 157 22.76 9.13 10.69
CA ASN A 157 23.00 9.36 9.27
C ASN A 157 22.84 8.06 8.46
N SER A 158 23.28 6.91 8.98
CA SER A 158 23.10 5.61 8.31
C SER A 158 21.63 5.18 8.21
N VAL A 159 20.82 5.45 9.25
CA VAL A 159 19.38 5.18 9.28
C VAL A 159 18.67 6.09 8.27
N LEU A 160 18.98 7.39 8.28
CA LEU A 160 18.44 8.37 7.34
C LEU A 160 18.77 8.02 5.89
N VAL A 161 20.04 7.70 5.58
CA VAL A 161 20.46 7.32 4.22
C VAL A 161 19.69 6.08 3.75
N ARG A 162 19.46 5.09 4.62
CA ARG A 162 18.68 3.90 4.29
C ARG A 162 17.21 4.24 3.98
N LEU A 163 16.56 5.02 4.84
CA LEU A 163 15.16 5.43 4.62
C LEU A 163 14.97 6.33 3.39
N ILE A 164 15.93 7.22 3.10
CA ILE A 164 15.90 8.08 1.91
C ILE A 164 16.08 7.26 0.63
N ARG A 165 17.00 6.29 0.62
CA ARG A 165 17.19 5.37 -0.52
C ARG A 165 15.95 4.51 -0.79
N ALA A 166 15.30 4.07 0.28
CA ALA A 166 14.03 3.34 0.22
C ALA A 166 12.80 4.21 -0.10
N GLU A 167 12.98 5.52 -0.27
CA GLU A 167 11.92 6.52 -0.50
C GLU A 167 10.85 6.61 0.60
N ILE A 168 11.10 6.04 1.79
CA ILE A 168 10.21 6.17 2.97
C ILE A 168 10.29 7.60 3.53
N VAL A 169 11.47 8.22 3.41
CA VAL A 169 11.74 9.60 3.78
C VAL A 169 12.12 10.40 2.55
N GLU A 170 11.54 11.59 2.40
CA GLU A 170 11.81 12.50 1.28
C GLU A 170 12.15 13.91 1.76
N THR A 171 12.77 14.70 0.87
CA THR A 171 13.11 16.09 1.19
C THR A 171 11.95 17.04 0.95
N VAL A 172 11.77 18.00 1.86
CA VAL A 172 10.75 19.04 1.77
C VAL A 172 11.37 20.33 1.24
N ARG A 173 10.69 20.96 0.28
CA ARG A 173 10.99 22.30 -0.24
C ARG A 173 9.75 23.19 -0.08
N PRO A 174 9.87 24.53 -0.15
CA PRO A 174 8.72 25.42 -0.15
C PRO A 174 7.67 25.03 -1.22
N GLU A 175 8.14 24.59 -2.38
CA GLU A 175 7.31 24.13 -3.49
C GLU A 175 6.54 22.85 -3.14
N SER A 176 7.02 22.01 -2.22
CA SER A 176 6.37 20.76 -1.81
C SER A 176 5.01 20.96 -1.12
N PHE A 177 4.69 22.18 -0.69
CA PHE A 177 3.39 22.54 -0.11
C PHE A 177 2.40 23.08 -1.14
N ARG A 178 2.76 23.10 -2.43
CA ARG A 178 1.86 23.45 -3.51
C ARG A 178 1.02 22.24 -3.92
N ASN A 179 -0.26 22.46 -4.20
CA ASN A 179 -1.12 21.42 -4.73
C ASN A 179 -0.63 21.00 -6.14
N PRO A 180 -0.27 19.72 -6.37
CA PRO A 180 0.27 19.26 -7.65
C PRO A 180 -0.63 19.56 -8.85
N LYS A 181 -1.96 19.55 -8.66
CA LYS A 181 -2.92 19.83 -9.74
C LYS A 181 -2.92 21.29 -10.18
N ASP A 182 -2.62 22.21 -9.28
CA ASP A 182 -2.50 23.63 -9.63
C ASP A 182 -1.18 23.88 -10.36
N VAL A 183 -0.09 23.28 -9.88
CA VAL A 183 1.22 23.37 -10.53
C VAL A 183 1.17 22.81 -11.95
N TYR A 184 0.50 21.67 -12.16
CA TYR A 184 0.29 21.12 -13.50
C TYR A 184 -0.42 22.11 -14.43
N ARG A 185 -1.49 22.75 -13.96
CA ARG A 185 -2.26 23.74 -14.74
C ARG A 185 -1.43 25.00 -15.03
N GLU A 186 -0.63 25.44 -14.07
CA GLU A 186 0.28 26.57 -14.28
C GLU A 186 1.34 26.24 -15.34
N ILE A 187 1.94 25.05 -15.30
CA ILE A 187 2.88 24.57 -16.33
C ILE A 187 2.18 24.49 -17.69
N GLU A 188 0.97 23.94 -17.75
CA GLU A 188 0.17 23.86 -18.97
C GLU A 188 -0.11 25.25 -19.55
N ASP A 189 -0.53 26.21 -18.72
CA ASP A 189 -0.75 27.60 -19.10
C ASP A 189 0.53 28.27 -19.59
N GLU A 190 1.67 28.06 -18.91
CA GLU A 190 2.96 28.65 -19.29
C GLU A 190 3.49 28.11 -20.63
N VAL A 191 3.30 26.81 -20.90
CA VAL A 191 3.74 26.19 -22.16
C VAL A 191 2.82 26.57 -23.31
N THR A 192 1.51 26.71 -23.05
CA THR A 192 0.51 27.02 -24.08
C THR A 192 0.37 28.51 -24.37
N LYS A 193 0.73 29.39 -23.43
CA LYS A 193 0.73 30.85 -23.64
C LYS A 193 1.80 31.24 -24.68
N PRO A 194 1.41 31.89 -25.79
CA PRO A 194 2.37 32.36 -26.78
C PRO A 194 3.24 33.46 -26.19
N ARG A 195 4.56 33.39 -26.44
CA ARG A 195 5.48 34.47 -26.07
C ARG A 195 5.15 35.73 -26.86
N PRO A 196 5.35 36.94 -26.29
CA PRO A 196 5.08 38.18 -26.99
C PRO A 196 5.85 38.25 -28.32
N GLY A 197 5.11 38.27 -29.45
CA GLY A 197 5.66 38.35 -30.81
C GLY A 197 5.87 37.02 -31.55
N GLU A 198 5.61 35.87 -30.92
CA GLU A 198 5.80 34.54 -31.52
C GLU A 198 4.47 34.01 -32.11
N LYS A 199 4.47 33.61 -33.39
CA LYS A 199 3.30 32.96 -34.00
C LYS A 199 3.16 31.54 -33.41
N VAL A 200 1.93 31.15 -33.05
CA VAL A 200 1.60 29.82 -32.52
C VAL A 200 2.04 28.74 -33.50
N THR A 201 3.25 28.21 -33.29
CA THR A 201 3.86 27.18 -34.14
C THR A 201 4.45 26.03 -33.33
N LYS A 202 4.26 26.00 -32.00
CA LYS A 202 4.50 24.77 -31.23
C LYS A 202 3.41 23.76 -31.55
N GLY A 203 3.80 22.57 -32.00
CA GLY A 203 2.86 21.48 -32.23
C GLY A 203 2.20 21.07 -30.91
N LYS A 204 0.91 20.74 -30.94
CA LYS A 204 0.15 20.29 -29.75
C LYS A 204 0.85 19.15 -29.01
N ILE A 205 1.48 18.24 -29.75
CA ILE A 205 2.23 17.09 -29.23
C ILE A 205 3.50 17.54 -28.49
N GLU A 206 4.26 18.48 -29.05
CA GLU A 206 5.49 19.00 -28.44
C GLU A 206 5.19 19.76 -27.16
N ALA A 207 4.14 20.60 -27.18
CA ALA A 207 3.66 21.31 -26.01
C ALA A 207 3.25 20.33 -24.89
N GLN A 208 2.46 19.31 -25.21
CA GLN A 208 2.04 18.30 -24.25
C GLN A 208 3.23 17.52 -23.66
N ARG A 209 4.23 17.17 -24.48
CA ARG A 209 5.46 16.52 -24.02
C ARG A 209 6.26 17.40 -23.05
N GLU A 210 6.39 18.69 -23.36
CA GLU A 210 7.06 19.67 -22.49
C GLU A 210 6.32 19.85 -21.14
N VAL A 211 4.99 19.87 -21.16
CA VAL A 211 4.15 19.90 -19.93
C VAL A 211 4.39 18.67 -19.07
N ILE A 212 4.37 17.47 -19.67
CA ILE A 212 4.62 16.21 -18.95
C ILE A 212 6.02 16.18 -18.35
N GLU A 213 7.05 16.58 -19.11
CA GLU A 213 8.45 16.58 -18.64
C GLU A 213 8.67 17.54 -17.46
N ARG A 214 8.15 18.77 -17.55
CA ARG A 214 8.24 19.74 -16.45
C ARG A 214 7.46 19.28 -15.22
N SER A 215 6.28 18.70 -15.42
CA SER A 215 5.45 18.19 -14.32
C SER A 215 6.09 16.99 -13.62
N ARG A 216 6.73 16.08 -14.38
CA ARG A 216 7.55 14.98 -13.82
C ARG A 216 8.75 15.53 -13.03
N THR A 217 9.41 16.54 -13.57
CA THR A 217 10.54 17.19 -12.88
C THR A 217 10.10 17.79 -11.55
N TYR A 218 8.96 18.49 -11.52
CA TYR A 218 8.36 19.02 -10.29
C TYR A 218 8.02 17.90 -9.28
N ARG A 219 7.35 16.84 -9.74
CA ARG A 219 6.98 15.68 -8.93
C ARG A 219 8.19 14.99 -8.30
N ASP A 220 9.29 14.88 -9.05
CA ASP A 220 10.48 14.16 -8.62
C ASP A 220 11.47 15.03 -7.81
N GLN A 221 11.19 16.32 -7.60
CA GLN A 221 12.04 17.21 -6.80
C GLN A 221 12.39 16.65 -5.40
N PRO A 222 11.45 16.05 -4.64
CA PRO A 222 11.75 15.47 -3.33
C PRO A 222 12.77 14.32 -3.37
N LYS A 223 12.97 13.70 -4.54
CA LYS A 223 13.92 12.59 -4.74
C LYS A 223 15.35 13.05 -5.04
N THR A 224 15.60 14.36 -5.08
CA THR A 224 16.93 14.90 -5.43
C THR A 224 18.03 14.37 -4.50
N LEU A 225 17.78 14.32 -3.19
CA LEU A 225 18.78 13.82 -2.24
C LEU A 225 19.01 12.31 -2.40
N LYS A 226 17.97 11.52 -2.66
CA LYS A 226 18.11 10.10 -3.01
C LYS A 226 19.03 9.94 -4.23
N ARG A 227 18.78 10.67 -5.32
CA ARG A 227 19.62 10.63 -6.53
C ARG A 227 21.08 10.97 -6.23
N GLN A 228 21.34 11.96 -5.37
CA GLN A 228 22.70 12.29 -4.93
C GLN A 228 23.36 11.18 -4.12
N LEU A 229 22.62 10.54 -3.22
CA LEU A 229 23.10 9.43 -2.38
C LEU A 229 23.34 8.15 -3.20
N ASP A 230 22.56 7.92 -4.25
CA ASP A 230 22.72 6.80 -5.16
C ASP A 230 23.94 6.99 -6.09
N MET A 231 24.27 8.24 -6.44
CA MET A 231 25.48 8.55 -7.22
C MET A 231 26.77 8.56 -6.39
N SER A 232 26.67 8.93 -5.11
CA SER A 232 27.83 9.09 -4.23
C SER A 232 28.18 7.85 -3.41
N GLY A 233 27.23 6.96 -3.16
CA GLY A 233 27.50 5.72 -2.44
C GLY A 233 27.66 4.53 -3.38
N GLY A 234 28.57 3.62 -3.02
CA GLY A 234 28.71 2.31 -3.66
C GLY A 234 27.41 1.47 -3.60
N PRO A 235 27.46 0.18 -4.00
CA PRO A 235 26.28 -0.63 -4.33
C PRO A 235 25.14 -0.50 -3.31
N LYS A 236 23.90 -0.40 -3.83
CA LYS A 236 22.66 -0.25 -3.05
C LYS A 236 22.68 -1.24 -1.87
N PRO A 237 22.59 -0.80 -0.60
CA PRO A 237 22.57 -1.72 0.51
C PRO A 237 21.33 -2.61 0.37
N LYS A 238 21.53 -3.93 0.36
CA LYS A 238 20.43 -4.90 0.41
C LYS A 238 19.55 -4.54 1.62
N ARG A 239 18.22 -4.50 1.42
CA ARG A 239 17.25 -4.34 2.53
C ARG A 239 17.62 -5.34 3.63
N ARG A 240 17.72 -4.87 4.88
CA ARG A 240 18.21 -5.69 6.00
C ARG A 240 17.22 -6.81 6.27
N LYS A 241 17.71 -8.05 6.27
CA LYS A 241 16.98 -9.23 6.76
C LYS A 241 16.85 -9.09 8.28
N LEU A 242 15.63 -8.96 8.80
CA LEU A 242 15.37 -9.01 10.24
C LEU A 242 14.65 -10.32 10.55
N VAL A 243 15.29 -11.16 11.36
CA VAL A 243 14.68 -12.36 11.95
C VAL A 243 14.22 -11.97 13.35
N ASN A 244 12.92 -12.01 13.62
CA ASN A 244 12.35 -11.83 14.96
C ASN A 244 12.91 -10.62 15.77
N GLY A 245 13.15 -9.49 15.12
CA GLY A 245 13.65 -8.27 15.78
C GLY A 245 15.11 -8.33 16.27
N ALA A 246 15.85 -9.42 16.05
CA ALA A 246 17.23 -9.53 16.50
C ALA A 246 18.21 -8.94 15.48
N THR A 247 19.03 -7.99 15.93
CA THR A 247 20.06 -7.32 15.14
C THR A 247 21.28 -8.22 14.95
N GLN A 248 21.44 -8.85 13.79
CA GLN A 248 22.76 -9.40 13.42
C GLN A 248 23.70 -8.23 13.08
N ASN A 249 24.77 -8.11 13.87
CA ASN A 249 25.86 -7.13 13.73
C ASN A 249 26.54 -7.20 12.34
N GLY A 250 25.99 -6.47 11.37
CA GLY A 250 26.60 -6.24 10.05
C GLY A 250 27.26 -4.87 10.00
N HIS A 251 28.58 -4.86 9.74
CA HIS A 251 29.47 -3.70 9.62
C HIS A 251 28.79 -2.38 9.24
N ALA A 252 28.90 -1.38 10.12
CA ALA A 252 28.52 -0.01 9.85
C ALA A 252 29.37 0.56 8.71
N TYR A 253 28.83 0.55 7.49
CA TYR A 253 29.32 1.45 6.46
C TYR A 253 29.18 2.87 6.99
N ASP A 254 30.29 3.61 7.07
CA ASP A 254 30.29 5.00 7.52
C ASP A 254 29.50 5.81 6.49
N ALA A 255 28.22 6.02 6.78
CA ALA A 255 27.30 6.66 5.86
C ALA A 255 27.73 8.11 5.62
N PRO A 256 27.56 8.64 4.40
CA PRO A 256 27.96 10.01 4.10
C PRO A 256 27.23 10.98 5.03
N LYS A 257 27.96 11.96 5.55
CA LYS A 257 27.38 13.00 6.40
C LYS A 257 26.37 13.80 5.58
N LEU A 258 25.13 13.83 6.06
CA LEU A 258 24.05 14.57 5.41
C LEU A 258 24.15 16.07 5.74
N ASN A 259 23.65 16.91 4.82
CA ASN A 259 23.60 18.35 5.07
C ASN A 259 22.59 18.67 6.18
N PRO A 260 23.02 19.30 7.30
CA PRO A 260 22.17 19.52 8.48
C PRO A 260 20.95 20.40 8.22
N ASN A 261 20.98 21.24 7.19
CA ASN A 261 19.91 22.19 6.87
C ASN A 261 18.78 21.59 6.02
N VAL A 262 18.94 20.36 5.54
CA VAL A 262 17.89 19.70 4.75
C VAL A 262 16.70 19.40 5.65
N VAL A 263 15.51 19.76 5.17
CA VAL A 263 14.23 19.41 5.80
C VAL A 263 13.71 18.13 5.18
N ILE A 264 13.24 17.21 6.01
CA ILE A 264 12.73 15.90 5.60
C ILE A 264 11.35 15.61 6.21
N LYS A 265 10.58 14.76 5.54
CA LYS A 265 9.30 14.23 6.01
C LYS A 265 9.10 12.78 5.57
N ILE A 266 8.06 12.13 6.10
CA ILE A 266 7.62 10.81 5.65
C ILE A 266 6.91 10.92 4.30
N ASN A 267 7.28 10.03 3.38
CA ASN A 267 6.59 9.85 2.11
C ASN A 267 5.47 8.80 2.27
N TYR A 268 4.24 9.27 2.46
CA TYR A 268 3.09 8.38 2.61
C TYR A 268 2.75 7.60 1.33
N GLU A 269 3.05 8.12 0.12
CA GLU A 269 2.80 7.37 -1.13
C GLU A 269 3.63 6.09 -1.17
N ARG A 270 4.91 6.16 -0.78
CA ARG A 270 5.77 4.98 -0.70
C ARG A 270 5.33 4.02 0.39
N CYS A 271 4.93 4.53 1.56
CA CYS A 271 4.39 3.69 2.63
C CYS A 271 3.13 2.92 2.18
N LEU A 272 2.29 3.49 1.33
CA LEU A 272 1.13 2.78 0.75
C LEU A 272 1.54 1.65 -0.18
N VAL A 273 2.64 1.79 -0.93
CA VAL A 273 3.19 0.69 -1.74
C VAL A 273 3.59 -0.49 -0.86
N GLU A 274 4.22 -0.22 0.28
CA GLU A 274 4.59 -1.28 1.24
C GLU A 274 3.37 -1.95 1.87
N LEU A 275 2.35 -1.17 2.26
CA LEU A 275 1.09 -1.71 2.79
C LEU A 275 0.35 -2.56 1.75
N ARG A 276 0.34 -2.14 0.47
CA ARG A 276 -0.21 -2.94 -0.64
C ARG A 276 0.54 -4.26 -0.79
N ASN A 277 1.88 -4.20 -0.82
CA ASN A 277 2.70 -5.39 -0.99
C ASN A 277 2.49 -6.37 0.18
N GLN A 278 2.35 -5.87 1.41
CA GLN A 278 2.00 -6.69 2.56
C GLN A 278 0.63 -7.35 2.37
N ARG A 279 -0.42 -6.60 2.01
CA ARG A 279 -1.76 -7.17 1.81
C ARG A 279 -1.81 -8.22 0.70
N LEU A 280 -1.07 -8.01 -0.39
CA LEU A 280 -0.97 -8.98 -1.48
C LEU A 280 -0.21 -10.25 -1.07
N ALA A 281 0.85 -10.11 -0.26
CA ALA A 281 1.56 -11.24 0.32
C ALA A 281 0.67 -12.03 1.30
N GLU A 282 -0.08 -11.35 2.15
CA GLU A 282 -1.07 -11.97 3.05
C GLU A 282 -2.13 -12.76 2.26
N LEU A 283 -2.64 -12.21 1.16
CA LEU A 283 -3.57 -12.92 0.28
C LEU A 283 -2.93 -14.19 -0.31
N ALA A 284 -1.66 -14.12 -0.73
CA ALA A 284 -0.95 -15.30 -1.22
C ALA A 284 -0.73 -16.35 -0.11
N THR A 285 -0.43 -15.91 1.11
CA THR A 285 -0.31 -16.77 2.30
C THR A 285 -1.63 -17.48 2.62
N GLU A 286 -2.75 -16.77 2.61
CA GLU A 286 -4.09 -17.32 2.85
C GLU A 286 -4.48 -18.38 1.80
N MET A 287 -4.06 -18.19 0.55
CA MET A 287 -4.46 -19.04 -0.56
C MET A 287 -3.51 -20.22 -0.83
N LEU A 288 -2.19 -20.03 -0.67
CA LEU A 288 -1.14 -20.95 -1.13
C LEU A 288 -0.13 -21.32 -0.02
N GLY A 289 -0.32 -20.82 1.19
CA GLY A 289 0.52 -21.11 2.35
C GLY A 289 1.67 -20.13 2.58
N GLU A 290 2.22 -20.16 3.80
CA GLU A 290 3.20 -19.20 4.33
C GLU A 290 4.47 -19.08 3.48
N VAL A 291 5.10 -20.21 3.15
CA VAL A 291 6.35 -20.23 2.35
C VAL A 291 6.14 -19.61 0.96
N THR A 292 5.02 -19.93 0.31
CA THR A 292 4.67 -19.35 -1.00
C THR A 292 4.43 -17.84 -0.88
N GLY A 293 3.77 -17.40 0.20
CA GLY A 293 3.57 -16.00 0.51
C GLY A 293 4.88 -15.23 0.73
N GLU A 294 5.87 -15.82 1.40
CA GLU A 294 7.20 -15.22 1.60
C GLU A 294 8.01 -15.12 0.30
N VAL A 295 7.95 -16.16 -0.55
CA VAL A 295 8.52 -16.09 -1.91
C VAL A 295 7.87 -14.96 -2.69
N TYR A 296 6.54 -14.85 -2.64
CA TYR A 296 5.80 -13.78 -3.31
C TYR A 296 6.12 -12.39 -2.75
N ARG A 297 6.29 -12.26 -1.43
CA ARG A 297 6.73 -11.03 -0.76
C ARG A 297 8.06 -10.54 -1.33
N THR A 298 9.01 -11.46 -1.54
CA THR A 298 10.33 -11.18 -2.13
C THR A 298 10.20 -10.69 -3.58
N VAL A 299 9.32 -11.31 -4.37
CA VAL A 299 9.00 -10.85 -5.75
C VAL A 299 8.48 -9.41 -5.72
N LEU A 300 7.52 -9.11 -4.85
CA LEU A 300 6.92 -7.77 -4.73
C LEU A 300 7.96 -6.71 -4.33
N ASP A 301 8.85 -7.04 -3.39
CA ASP A 301 9.91 -6.11 -2.95
C ASP A 301 10.89 -5.77 -4.08
N LEU A 302 11.25 -6.75 -4.90
CA LEU A 302 12.12 -6.55 -6.06
C LEU A 302 11.43 -5.76 -7.17
N LEU A 303 10.18 -6.08 -7.49
CA LEU A 303 9.42 -5.39 -8.55
C LEU A 303 9.07 -3.94 -8.19
N THR A 304 8.97 -3.63 -6.90
CA THR A 304 8.52 -2.31 -6.43
C THR A 304 9.66 -1.44 -5.94
N SER A 305 10.93 -1.84 -6.07
CA SER A 305 12.08 -1.06 -5.58
C SER A 305 12.12 0.39 -6.07
N ASP A 306 11.68 0.61 -7.31
CA ASP A 306 11.67 1.93 -7.96
C ASP A 306 10.24 2.47 -8.18
N SER A 307 9.22 1.80 -7.64
CA SER A 307 7.82 2.23 -7.74
C SER A 307 7.44 3.15 -6.57
N PRO A 308 7.23 4.47 -6.78
CA PRO A 308 6.94 5.38 -5.67
C PRO A 308 5.51 5.37 -5.18
N ARG A 309 4.57 4.84 -5.99
CA ARG A 309 3.12 4.99 -5.78
C ARG A 309 2.37 3.74 -6.23
N CYS A 310 1.21 3.48 -5.62
CA CYS A 310 0.35 2.36 -6.01
C CYS A 310 -0.32 2.59 -7.37
N GLN A 311 -0.87 3.80 -7.57
CA GLN A 311 -1.60 4.17 -8.77
C GLN A 311 -0.76 5.08 -9.65
N SER A 312 -0.69 4.77 -10.94
CA SER A 312 -0.07 5.63 -11.94
C SER A 312 -0.87 6.91 -12.10
N ASP A 313 -0.20 8.04 -12.30
CA ASP A 313 -0.87 9.32 -12.55
C ASP A 313 -1.39 9.34 -14.01
N PRO A 314 -2.72 9.38 -14.25
CA PRO A 314 -3.26 9.33 -15.60
C PRO A 314 -2.84 10.51 -16.49
N LEU A 315 -2.39 11.63 -15.89
CA LEU A 315 -1.94 12.82 -16.62
C LEU A 315 -0.44 12.76 -16.96
N LEU A 316 0.36 12.08 -16.14
CA LEU A 316 1.83 12.15 -16.22
C LEU A 316 2.50 10.85 -16.65
N ASP A 317 1.91 9.71 -16.30
CA ASP A 317 2.51 8.40 -16.51
C ASP A 317 1.85 7.74 -17.73
N GLU A 318 2.54 7.78 -18.88
CA GLU A 318 2.15 6.99 -20.05
C GLU A 318 2.45 5.52 -19.77
N VAL A 319 1.43 4.68 -19.81
CA VAL A 319 1.61 3.22 -19.79
C VAL A 319 2.25 2.84 -21.11
N THR A 320 3.57 2.69 -21.14
CA THR A 320 4.25 2.14 -22.31
C THR A 320 4.00 0.63 -22.33
N PRO A 321 3.20 0.10 -23.28
CA PRO A 321 2.93 -1.33 -23.32
C PRO A 321 4.24 -2.10 -23.53
N GLY A 322 4.56 -3.01 -22.61
CA GLY A 322 5.74 -3.89 -22.69
C GLY A 322 6.93 -3.54 -21.78
N GLN A 323 6.96 -2.38 -21.11
CA GLN A 323 8.01 -2.03 -20.12
C GLN A 323 7.51 -2.19 -18.68
N GLN A 324 7.09 -3.40 -18.32
CA GLN A 324 6.88 -3.72 -16.90
C GLN A 324 8.20 -4.18 -16.27
N PRO A 325 8.46 -3.84 -14.99
CA PRO A 325 9.59 -4.41 -14.27
C PRO A 325 9.44 -5.94 -14.25
N THR A 326 10.53 -6.65 -14.49
CA THR A 326 10.59 -8.11 -14.39
C THR A 326 11.69 -8.50 -13.43
N VAL A 327 11.52 -9.66 -12.79
CA VAL A 327 12.47 -10.21 -11.83
C VAL A 327 12.76 -11.65 -12.22
N THR A 328 14.01 -12.09 -12.10
CA THR A 328 14.40 -13.47 -12.40
C THR A 328 14.32 -14.37 -11.16
N THR A 329 14.21 -15.68 -11.36
CA THR A 329 14.29 -16.65 -10.27
C THR A 329 15.63 -16.56 -9.52
N ILE A 330 16.72 -16.22 -10.22
CA ILE A 330 18.04 -16.00 -9.61
C ILE A 330 18.02 -14.77 -8.71
N ASP A 331 17.44 -13.65 -9.15
CA ASP A 331 17.32 -12.45 -8.32
C ASP A 331 16.55 -12.74 -7.03
N ILE A 332 15.47 -13.54 -7.12
CA ILE A 332 14.67 -13.95 -5.96
C ILE A 332 15.50 -14.82 -5.02
N PHE A 333 16.25 -15.79 -5.54
CA PHE A 333 17.14 -16.63 -4.73
C PHE A 333 18.18 -15.81 -3.96
N GLU A 334 18.76 -14.76 -4.57
CA GLU A 334 19.76 -13.91 -3.92
C GLU A 334 19.20 -13.00 -2.81
N HIS A 335 17.88 -12.78 -2.79
CA HIS A 335 17.21 -11.87 -1.87
C HIS A 335 16.32 -12.57 -0.84
N LEU A 336 15.88 -13.80 -1.10
CA LEU A 336 15.11 -14.61 -0.16
C LEU A 336 15.92 -14.89 1.11
N ASP A 337 15.25 -14.95 2.27
CA ASP A 337 15.92 -15.34 3.51
C ASP A 337 16.37 -16.81 3.44
N GLU A 338 17.60 -17.08 3.88
CA GLU A 338 18.22 -18.40 3.84
C GLU A 338 17.55 -19.35 4.82
N ASN A 339 16.98 -18.82 5.91
CA ASN A 339 16.27 -19.58 6.93
C ASN A 339 14.92 -20.13 6.45
N ILE A 340 14.37 -19.59 5.36
CA ILE A 340 13.09 -20.04 4.81
C ILE A 340 13.30 -21.40 4.16
N ASN A 341 12.59 -22.41 4.64
CA ASN A 341 12.62 -23.75 4.05
C ASN A 341 11.63 -23.86 2.88
N VAL A 342 12.13 -23.59 1.67
CA VAL A 342 11.37 -23.66 0.41
C VAL A 342 10.98 -25.08 -0.03
N GLN A 343 11.34 -26.11 0.74
CA GLN A 343 10.82 -27.47 0.52
C GLN A 343 9.39 -27.62 1.07
N ASN A 344 9.03 -26.80 2.05
CA ASN A 344 7.74 -26.87 2.72
C ASN A 344 6.65 -26.20 1.87
N GLY A 345 5.42 -26.70 1.97
CA GLY A 345 4.25 -26.09 1.32
C GLY A 345 3.98 -26.57 -0.11
N ILE A 346 4.90 -27.32 -0.74
CA ILE A 346 4.65 -27.93 -2.06
C ILE A 346 4.26 -29.41 -1.90
N GLY A 347 3.05 -29.76 -2.33
CA GLY A 347 2.61 -31.15 -2.38
C GLY A 347 3.42 -31.97 -3.39
N LYS A 348 3.80 -33.19 -3.03
CA LYS A 348 4.45 -34.13 -3.96
C LYS A 348 3.36 -34.78 -4.83
N THR A 349 3.26 -34.35 -6.07
CA THR A 349 2.38 -34.95 -7.09
C THR A 349 3.21 -35.78 -8.06
N GLN A 350 2.68 -36.91 -8.51
CA GLN A 350 3.33 -37.74 -9.53
C GLN A 350 3.48 -36.94 -10.84
N ARG A 351 4.62 -37.09 -11.54
CA ARG A 351 4.99 -36.26 -12.70
C ARG A 351 3.99 -36.37 -13.87
N ASP A 352 3.33 -37.52 -14.00
CA ASP A 352 2.29 -37.81 -15.01
C ASP A 352 1.01 -36.97 -14.83
N LYS A 353 0.80 -36.39 -13.65
CA LYS A 353 -0.35 -35.52 -13.35
C LYS A 353 -0.04 -34.03 -13.48
N ILE A 354 1.20 -33.68 -13.83
CA ILE A 354 1.64 -32.29 -13.99
C ILE A 354 1.74 -32.00 -15.48
N ASP A 355 0.85 -31.15 -15.98
CA ASP A 355 0.99 -30.61 -17.34
C ASP A 355 2.09 -29.53 -17.35
N SER A 356 3.33 -29.99 -17.53
CA SER A 356 4.49 -29.11 -17.61
C SER A 356 4.42 -28.09 -18.75
N GLN A 357 3.73 -28.39 -19.85
CA GLN A 357 3.62 -27.46 -20.98
C GLN A 357 2.68 -26.30 -20.66
N SER A 358 1.56 -26.60 -19.98
CA SER A 358 0.65 -25.57 -19.50
C SER A 358 1.30 -24.71 -18.40
N ALA A 359 1.94 -25.34 -17.42
CA ALA A 359 2.58 -24.65 -16.29
C ALA A 359 3.68 -23.69 -16.73
N GLU A 360 4.49 -24.11 -17.71
CA GLU A 360 5.63 -23.33 -18.21
C GLU A 360 5.25 -22.31 -19.28
N ARG A 361 3.96 -22.16 -19.61
CA ARG A 361 3.48 -21.27 -20.66
C ARG A 361 3.91 -19.82 -20.40
N ILE A 362 4.68 -19.27 -21.34
CA ILE A 362 5.14 -17.89 -21.29
C ILE A 362 4.04 -16.97 -21.84
N ARG A 363 3.68 -15.95 -21.05
CA ARG A 363 2.75 -14.89 -21.43
C ARG A 363 3.52 -13.56 -21.40
N GLU A 364 3.98 -13.08 -22.55
CA GLU A 364 4.77 -11.82 -22.66
C GLU A 364 3.95 -10.58 -22.26
N THR A 365 2.66 -10.55 -22.64
CA THR A 365 1.73 -9.46 -22.33
C THR A 365 0.67 -9.91 -21.33
N ALA A 366 0.10 -8.93 -20.62
CA ALA A 366 -1.08 -9.17 -19.79
C ALA A 366 -2.26 -9.63 -20.69
N PRO A 367 -3.04 -10.64 -20.28
CA PRO A 367 -4.23 -11.06 -21.02
C PRO A 367 -5.34 -9.99 -20.94
N GLU A 368 -6.14 -9.89 -21.99
CA GLU A 368 -7.21 -8.87 -22.10
C GLU A 368 -8.47 -9.22 -21.27
N SER A 369 -8.67 -10.48 -20.90
CA SER A 369 -9.82 -10.96 -20.12
C SER A 369 -9.42 -11.95 -19.01
N ASP A 370 -10.29 -12.06 -18.00
CA ASP A 370 -10.23 -13.09 -16.94
C ASP A 370 -10.83 -14.42 -17.38
N ASP A 371 -11.68 -14.42 -18.41
CA ASP A 371 -12.16 -15.63 -19.05
C ASP A 371 -11.08 -16.16 -19.97
N ASP A 372 -10.23 -17.04 -19.41
CA ASP A 372 -9.57 -18.09 -20.16
C ASP A 372 -10.62 -19.17 -20.48
N SER A 373 -11.76 -18.79 -21.12
CA SER A 373 -12.55 -19.79 -21.81
C SER A 373 -11.68 -20.27 -22.95
N ASP A 374 -11.27 -21.52 -22.83
CA ASP A 374 -10.46 -22.34 -23.73
C ASP A 374 -11.12 -22.41 -25.13
N ASP A 375 -11.22 -21.28 -25.81
CA ASP A 375 -11.66 -21.21 -27.19
C ASP A 375 -10.44 -21.52 -28.04
N SER A 376 -10.42 -22.79 -28.42
CA SER A 376 -9.58 -23.48 -29.37
C SER A 376 -9.48 -22.75 -30.72
N ASP A 377 -8.92 -21.54 -30.77
CA ASP A 377 -8.67 -20.83 -32.03
C ASP A 377 -7.36 -20.02 -32.03
N ALA A 378 -6.37 -20.47 -31.25
CA ALA A 378 -5.00 -20.27 -31.67
C ALA A 378 -4.72 -21.24 -32.81
N GLY A 379 -4.88 -20.77 -34.06
CA GLY A 379 -4.47 -21.49 -35.27
C GLY A 379 -3.05 -22.08 -35.11
N PRO A 380 -2.72 -23.13 -35.89
CA PRO A 380 -1.53 -23.95 -35.67
C PRO A 380 -0.30 -23.06 -35.53
N PRO A 381 0.55 -23.27 -34.50
CA PRO A 381 1.69 -22.41 -34.25
C PRO A 381 2.53 -22.35 -35.51
N GLY A 382 2.54 -21.17 -36.14
CA GLY A 382 3.39 -20.88 -37.27
C GLY A 382 4.81 -21.18 -36.87
N ARG A 383 5.35 -22.26 -37.42
CA ARG A 383 6.71 -22.78 -37.36
C ARG A 383 7.73 -21.63 -37.33
N ARG A 384 8.03 -21.08 -36.15
CA ARG A 384 9.20 -20.23 -35.94
C ARG A 384 10.34 -21.19 -35.62
N LYS A 385 11.43 -21.02 -36.38
CA LYS A 385 12.61 -21.89 -36.40
C LYS A 385 12.99 -22.34 -34.99
N ALA A 386 13.00 -23.65 -34.79
CA ALA A 386 13.77 -24.28 -33.73
C ALA A 386 15.19 -23.72 -33.78
N PHE A 387 15.58 -23.01 -32.74
CA PHE A 387 16.98 -22.97 -32.37
C PHE A 387 17.21 -24.30 -31.68
N ASP A 388 17.93 -25.21 -32.34
CA ASP A 388 18.56 -26.36 -31.69
C ASP A 388 19.47 -25.78 -30.60
N VAL A 389 19.00 -25.84 -29.37
CA VAL A 389 19.85 -25.84 -28.20
C VAL A 389 19.86 -27.29 -27.78
N ASP A 390 21.03 -27.93 -27.91
CA ASP A 390 21.28 -29.29 -27.44
C ASP A 390 20.66 -29.48 -26.05
N ASP A 391 19.67 -30.36 -25.98
CA ASP A 391 19.15 -30.94 -24.75
C ASP A 391 20.26 -31.81 -24.14
N GLU A 392 21.13 -31.22 -23.32
CA GLU A 392 21.72 -31.95 -22.20
C GLU A 392 20.62 -32.12 -21.16
N VAL A 393 19.83 -33.19 -21.37
CA VAL A 393 18.90 -33.73 -20.38
C VAL A 393 19.75 -34.21 -19.22
N ASP A 394 19.80 -33.43 -18.14
CA ASP A 394 20.50 -33.77 -16.91
C ASP A 394 19.85 -35.03 -16.30
N GLU A 395 20.54 -36.15 -16.51
CA GLU A 395 20.16 -37.50 -16.15
C GLU A 395 20.53 -37.75 -14.68
N TRP A 396 19.58 -37.60 -13.75
CA TRP A 396 19.76 -38.02 -12.36
C TRP A 396 18.58 -38.90 -11.92
N ALA A 397 18.72 -40.18 -12.24
CA ALA A 397 17.93 -41.27 -11.68
C ALA A 397 18.35 -41.49 -10.21
N ASP A 398 17.42 -41.31 -9.28
CA ASP A 398 17.52 -41.86 -7.92
C ASP A 398 16.85 -43.25 -7.95
N ASP A 399 17.63 -44.27 -8.33
CA ASP A 399 17.21 -45.67 -8.28
C ASP A 399 17.45 -46.21 -6.86
N ASN A 400 16.39 -46.22 -6.04
CA ASN A 400 16.35 -47.00 -4.82
C ASN A 400 16.08 -48.47 -5.17
N HIS A 401 17.14 -49.24 -5.43
CA HIS A 401 17.06 -50.68 -5.52
C HIS A 401 17.61 -51.34 -4.25
N GLU A 402 16.72 -52.04 -3.53
CA GLU A 402 17.09 -52.96 -2.45
C GLU A 402 18.05 -54.04 -2.98
N GLY A 403 19.25 -54.10 -2.40
CA GLY A 403 20.27 -55.11 -2.70
C GLY A 403 21.10 -55.41 -1.47
N THR A 404 20.94 -56.63 -0.97
CA THR A 404 21.59 -57.24 0.19
C THR A 404 23.13 -57.11 0.24
N ALA A 405 23.64 -57.00 1.47
CA ALA A 405 25.03 -56.81 1.85
C ALA A 405 26.02 -57.92 1.45
N ASN A 406 27.25 -57.51 1.10
CA ASN A 406 28.51 -57.92 1.76
C ASN A 406 29.75 -57.29 1.09
N GLY A 407 30.67 -56.71 1.87
CA GLY A 407 32.09 -56.57 1.49
C GLY A 407 32.72 -55.17 1.58
N GLU A 408 33.49 -54.98 2.65
CA GLU A 408 34.75 -54.22 2.79
C GLU A 408 34.88 -52.70 2.49
N GLN A 409 35.43 -52.02 3.50
CA GLN A 409 35.88 -50.64 3.60
C GLN A 409 36.78 -50.16 2.45
N GLU A 410 36.46 -48.98 1.90
CA GLU A 410 37.49 -47.97 1.63
C GLU A 410 36.99 -46.56 1.98
N ASN A 411 37.80 -45.88 2.77
CA ASN A 411 37.57 -44.59 3.39
C ASN A 411 37.82 -43.47 2.35
N ARG A 412 36.77 -42.97 1.69
CA ARG A 412 36.84 -41.76 0.84
C ARG A 412 36.12 -40.61 1.53
N VAL A 413 36.90 -39.63 1.97
CA VAL A 413 36.42 -38.34 2.47
C VAL A 413 35.63 -37.66 1.35
N ARG A 414 34.31 -37.59 1.49
CA ARG A 414 33.40 -36.88 0.59
C ARG A 414 33.46 -35.40 0.95
N PHE A 415 34.07 -34.57 0.10
CA PHE A 415 33.79 -33.14 0.13
C PHE A 415 32.37 -32.97 -0.43
N GLU A 416 31.44 -32.50 0.41
CA GLU A 416 30.07 -32.22 -0.02
C GLU A 416 30.05 -31.02 -0.98
N ASP A 417 29.52 -31.26 -2.18
CA ASP A 417 29.25 -30.28 -3.23
C ASP A 417 28.21 -29.25 -2.78
N ALA A 418 28.66 -28.08 -2.31
CA ALA A 418 27.79 -26.94 -1.98
C ALA A 418 26.93 -26.44 -3.18
N THR A 419 27.29 -26.81 -4.41
CA THR A 419 26.59 -26.41 -5.65
C THR A 419 25.23 -27.11 -5.82
N ASN A 420 25.09 -28.36 -5.38
CA ASN A 420 23.84 -29.12 -5.54
C ASN A 420 22.72 -28.60 -4.62
N GLY A 421 23.08 -28.09 -3.43
CA GLY A 421 22.11 -27.49 -2.50
C GLY A 421 21.48 -26.20 -3.03
N ASN A 422 22.27 -25.38 -3.72
CA ASN A 422 21.78 -24.13 -4.30
C ASN A 422 20.88 -24.38 -5.50
N ASP A 423 21.26 -25.28 -6.41
CA ASP A 423 20.45 -25.56 -7.61
C ASP A 423 19.11 -26.25 -7.26
N THR A 424 19.12 -27.10 -6.24
CA THR A 424 17.89 -27.69 -5.68
C THR A 424 17.00 -26.65 -5.02
N ARG A 425 17.55 -25.69 -4.26
CA ARG A 425 16.80 -24.57 -3.67
C ARG A 425 16.20 -23.65 -4.73
N ILE A 426 16.95 -23.31 -5.79
CA ILE A 426 16.46 -22.50 -6.91
C ILE A 426 15.30 -23.21 -7.62
N SER A 427 15.43 -24.53 -7.84
CA SER A 427 14.37 -25.34 -8.43
C SER A 427 13.10 -25.38 -7.57
N GLN A 428 13.25 -25.39 -6.24
CA GLN A 428 12.12 -25.32 -5.30
C GLN A 428 11.44 -23.95 -5.32
N ILE A 429 12.20 -22.86 -5.33
CA ILE A 429 11.67 -21.49 -5.49
C ILE A 429 10.87 -21.39 -6.79
N ARG A 430 11.41 -21.90 -7.90
CA ARG A 430 10.73 -21.89 -9.20
C ARG A 430 9.38 -22.61 -9.15
N ARG A 431 9.25 -23.71 -8.40
CA ARG A 431 7.96 -24.41 -8.22
C ARG A 431 6.94 -23.56 -7.47
N HIS A 432 7.34 -22.80 -6.43
CA HIS A 432 6.44 -21.84 -5.77
C HIS A 432 5.98 -20.74 -6.73
N LEU A 433 6.85 -20.27 -7.62
CA LEU A 433 6.50 -19.27 -8.63
C LEU A 433 5.50 -19.82 -9.65
N LEU A 434 5.70 -21.04 -10.14
CA LEU A 434 4.73 -21.70 -11.01
C LEU A 434 3.35 -21.86 -10.33
N LEU A 435 3.32 -22.23 -9.04
CA LEU A 435 2.07 -22.31 -8.27
C LEU A 435 1.35 -20.95 -8.17
N LEU A 436 2.10 -19.86 -7.99
CA LEU A 436 1.55 -18.51 -7.99
C LEU A 436 1.01 -18.10 -9.37
N ALA A 437 1.64 -18.55 -10.45
CA ALA A 437 1.25 -18.24 -11.82
C ALA A 437 -0.02 -19.00 -12.28
N GLU A 438 -0.19 -20.24 -11.83
CA GLU A 438 -1.36 -21.08 -12.14
C GLU A 438 -2.56 -20.82 -11.21
N SER A 439 -2.39 -20.02 -10.16
CA SER A 439 -3.46 -19.71 -9.23
C SER A 439 -4.65 -19.05 -9.92
N LYS A 440 -5.85 -19.27 -9.37
CA LYS A 440 -7.08 -18.57 -9.78
C LYS A 440 -6.93 -17.04 -9.69
N TYR A 441 -6.06 -16.57 -8.80
CA TYR A 441 -5.73 -15.16 -8.67
C TYR A 441 -4.45 -14.87 -9.46
N PRO A 442 -4.40 -13.79 -10.25
CA PRO A 442 -3.25 -13.48 -11.10
C PRO A 442 -2.11 -12.86 -10.26
N PHE A 443 -1.52 -13.66 -9.36
CA PHE A 443 -0.47 -13.20 -8.45
C PHE A 443 0.79 -12.81 -9.20
N ILE A 444 1.27 -13.66 -10.12
CA ILE A 444 2.40 -13.39 -11.01
C ILE A 444 2.15 -13.93 -12.41
N ARG A 445 2.88 -13.38 -13.38
CA ARG A 445 2.90 -13.84 -14.76
C ARG A 445 4.31 -14.26 -15.15
N HIS A 446 4.44 -15.45 -15.73
CA HIS A 446 5.67 -15.94 -16.34
C HIS A 446 5.85 -15.27 -17.72
N CYS A 447 6.86 -14.42 -17.86
CA CYS A 447 7.02 -13.53 -19.01
C CYS A 447 8.27 -13.81 -19.87
N GLY A 448 9.15 -14.71 -19.45
CA GLY A 448 10.34 -15.09 -20.23
C GLY A 448 11.18 -16.17 -19.53
N MET A 449 12.20 -16.70 -20.23
CA MET A 449 13.03 -17.82 -19.72
C MET A 449 14.34 -17.38 -19.06
N TYR A 450 14.74 -16.11 -19.21
CA TYR A 450 16.03 -15.63 -18.71
C TYR A 450 16.16 -15.78 -17.19
N GLY A 451 17.37 -16.10 -16.71
CA GLY A 451 17.65 -16.27 -15.27
C GLY A 451 16.83 -17.38 -14.61
N ARG A 452 16.62 -18.50 -15.31
CA ARG A 452 15.73 -19.62 -14.91
C ARG A 452 14.28 -19.16 -14.67
N GLY A 453 13.76 -18.27 -15.53
CA GLY A 453 12.40 -17.74 -15.51
C GLY A 453 12.33 -16.27 -15.11
N GLN A 454 11.56 -15.50 -15.87
CA GLN A 454 11.25 -14.09 -15.62
C GLN A 454 9.80 -13.94 -15.21
N TRP A 455 9.58 -13.14 -14.17
CA TRP A 455 8.30 -12.99 -13.50
C TRP A 455 7.93 -11.52 -13.35
N THR A 456 6.65 -11.20 -13.49
CA THR A 456 6.09 -9.86 -13.26
C THR A 456 4.74 -9.95 -12.56
N VAL A 457 4.27 -8.83 -12.00
CA VAL A 457 2.97 -8.69 -11.35
C VAL A 457 2.15 -7.66 -12.10
N ASP A 458 1.00 -8.08 -12.64
CA ASP A 458 0.04 -7.17 -13.27
C ASP A 458 -0.83 -6.51 -12.18
N PHE A 459 -0.26 -5.54 -11.43
CA PHE A 459 -0.88 -4.92 -10.25
C PHE A 459 -2.31 -4.43 -10.49
N GLY A 460 -2.59 -3.79 -11.63
CA GLY A 460 -3.94 -3.28 -11.94
C GLY A 460 -4.99 -4.39 -11.98
N ARG A 461 -4.64 -5.55 -12.56
CA ARG A 461 -5.52 -6.72 -12.64
C ARG A 461 -5.67 -7.39 -11.27
N LEU A 462 -4.56 -7.61 -10.58
CA LEU A 462 -4.55 -8.26 -9.27
C LEU A 462 -5.31 -7.44 -8.22
N VAL A 463 -5.06 -6.13 -8.15
CA VAL A 463 -5.79 -5.22 -7.25
C VAL A 463 -7.25 -5.11 -7.66
N GLY A 464 -7.53 -5.07 -8.97
CA GLY A 464 -8.90 -5.15 -9.49
C GLY A 464 -9.64 -6.39 -8.97
N LYS A 465 -8.95 -7.54 -8.92
CA LYS A 465 -9.51 -8.77 -8.36
C LYS A 465 -9.67 -8.71 -6.85
N LEU A 466 -8.69 -8.17 -6.13
CA LEU A 466 -8.78 -7.98 -4.69
C LEU A 466 -9.98 -7.09 -4.30
N ARG A 467 -10.20 -6.00 -5.03
CA ARG A 467 -11.39 -5.13 -4.84
C ARG A 467 -12.70 -5.89 -5.06
N GLU A 468 -12.75 -6.79 -6.04
CA GLU A 468 -13.93 -7.63 -6.25
C GLU A 468 -14.18 -8.62 -5.11
N ILE A 469 -13.13 -9.23 -4.55
CA ILE A 469 -13.25 -10.13 -3.40
C ILE A 469 -13.84 -9.39 -2.20
N GLU A 470 -13.28 -8.21 -1.88
CA GLU A 470 -13.75 -7.42 -0.74
C GLU A 470 -15.19 -6.91 -0.96
N LEU A 471 -15.52 -6.47 -2.18
CA LEU A 471 -16.88 -6.04 -2.51
C LEU A 471 -17.88 -7.20 -2.42
N ASP A 472 -17.51 -8.39 -2.90
CA ASP A 472 -18.31 -9.59 -2.78
C ASP A 472 -18.55 -9.98 -1.31
N ALA A 473 -17.52 -9.87 -0.46
CA ALA A 473 -17.62 -10.13 0.97
C ALA A 473 -18.59 -9.14 1.66
N ILE A 474 -18.51 -7.85 1.33
CA ILE A 474 -19.43 -6.82 1.82
C ILE A 474 -20.89 -7.14 1.41
N ILE A 475 -21.10 -7.54 0.15
CA ILE A 475 -22.43 -7.91 -0.36
C ILE A 475 -22.94 -9.20 0.30
N GLU A 476 -22.10 -10.20 0.52
CA GLU A 476 -22.49 -11.44 1.21
C GLU A 476 -22.85 -11.16 2.67
N GLN A 477 -22.10 -10.31 3.37
CA GLN A 477 -22.39 -10.00 4.76
C GLN A 477 -23.69 -9.20 4.93
N SER A 478 -23.97 -8.27 4.01
CA SER A 478 -25.16 -7.40 4.07
C SER A 478 -26.42 -8.05 3.48
N HIS A 479 -26.30 -8.78 2.38
CA HIS A 479 -27.42 -9.35 1.63
C HIS A 479 -27.37 -10.87 1.50
N GLY A 480 -26.42 -11.55 2.12
CA GLY A 480 -26.34 -13.01 2.11
C GLY A 480 -25.96 -13.59 0.75
N ARG A 481 -25.78 -14.91 0.73
CA ARG A 481 -25.35 -15.68 -0.46
C ARG A 481 -26.24 -15.51 -1.69
N HIS A 482 -27.56 -15.34 -1.48
CA HIS A 482 -28.49 -15.11 -2.59
C HIS A 482 -28.27 -13.74 -3.25
N GLY A 483 -28.00 -12.69 -2.46
CA GLY A 483 -27.69 -11.37 -3.02
C GLY A 483 -26.38 -11.39 -3.80
N LEU A 484 -25.34 -11.99 -3.21
CA LEU A 484 -24.05 -12.17 -3.87
C LEU A 484 -24.15 -12.97 -5.17
N ARG A 485 -24.94 -14.05 -5.19
CA ARG A 485 -25.16 -14.84 -6.42
C ARG A 485 -25.77 -13.98 -7.52
N LEU A 486 -26.80 -13.20 -7.21
CA LEU A 486 -27.47 -12.34 -8.20
C LEU A 486 -26.52 -11.26 -8.74
N THR A 487 -25.71 -10.63 -7.89
CA THR A 487 -24.74 -9.62 -8.35
C THR A 487 -23.61 -10.22 -9.17
N ARG A 488 -23.13 -11.43 -8.85
CA ARG A 488 -22.14 -12.15 -9.68
C ARG A 488 -22.70 -12.46 -11.07
N ILE A 489 -23.94 -12.94 -11.16
CA ILE A 489 -24.60 -13.21 -12.44
C ILE A 489 -24.76 -11.92 -13.25
N LEU A 490 -25.18 -10.82 -12.63
CA LEU A 490 -25.33 -9.53 -13.31
C LEU A 490 -23.98 -8.91 -13.70
N ARG A 491 -22.90 -9.20 -12.97
CA ARG A 491 -21.55 -8.77 -13.33
C ARG A 491 -21.04 -9.52 -14.56
N GLU A 492 -21.28 -10.82 -14.64
CA GLU A 492 -20.85 -11.68 -15.74
C GLU A 492 -21.70 -11.50 -17.00
N LYS A 493 -23.04 -11.51 -16.87
CA LYS A 493 -23.98 -11.46 -18.00
C LYS A 493 -24.45 -10.05 -18.35
N GLY A 494 -24.07 -9.04 -17.56
CA GLY A 494 -24.53 -7.67 -17.72
C GLY A 494 -26.00 -7.49 -17.35
N LYS A 495 -26.76 -6.81 -18.21
CA LYS A 495 -28.15 -6.43 -17.94
C LYS A 495 -29.10 -7.59 -18.24
N LEU A 496 -29.88 -8.04 -17.25
CA LEU A 496 -30.81 -9.15 -17.40
C LEU A 496 -32.25 -8.74 -17.12
N ASP A 497 -33.19 -9.29 -17.88
CA ASP A 497 -34.61 -9.07 -17.66
C ASP A 497 -35.13 -9.91 -16.47
N GLU A 498 -36.35 -9.61 -16.05
CA GLU A 498 -37.00 -10.29 -14.91
C GLU A 498 -37.26 -11.80 -15.15
N LYS A 499 -37.16 -12.28 -16.39
CA LYS A 499 -37.40 -13.69 -16.74
C LYS A 499 -36.11 -14.50 -16.78
N MET A 500 -35.04 -13.94 -17.36
CA MET A 500 -33.75 -14.59 -17.51
C MET A 500 -32.98 -14.63 -16.20
N LEU A 501 -33.08 -13.60 -15.35
CA LEU A 501 -32.35 -13.56 -14.08
C LEU A 501 -32.73 -14.72 -13.12
N PRO A 502 -34.01 -15.04 -12.87
CA PRO A 502 -34.37 -16.21 -12.06
C PRO A 502 -33.90 -17.55 -12.64
N ALA A 503 -33.97 -17.70 -13.97
CA ALA A 503 -33.49 -18.89 -14.65
C ALA A 503 -31.98 -19.07 -14.50
N ALA A 504 -31.19 -18.00 -14.69
CA ALA A 504 -29.74 -18.01 -14.50
C ALA A 504 -29.34 -18.25 -13.04
N ALA A 505 -30.12 -17.75 -12.08
CA ALA A 505 -29.83 -17.88 -10.65
C ALA A 505 -30.27 -19.23 -10.03
N LEU A 506 -31.07 -20.01 -10.78
CA LEU A 506 -31.76 -21.21 -10.31
C LEU A 506 -32.58 -20.91 -9.04
N MET A 507 -33.35 -19.83 -9.08
CA MET A 507 -34.17 -19.34 -7.96
C MET A 507 -35.62 -19.13 -8.41
N LYS A 508 -36.56 -19.21 -7.46
CA LYS A 508 -37.98 -18.91 -7.75
C LYS A 508 -38.13 -17.43 -8.09
N LYS A 509 -39.02 -17.12 -9.04
CA LYS A 509 -39.26 -15.74 -9.49
C LYS A 509 -39.57 -14.78 -8.33
N GLY A 510 -40.46 -15.18 -7.42
CA GLY A 510 -40.85 -14.33 -6.28
C GLY A 510 -39.68 -14.01 -5.33
N ASP A 511 -38.81 -14.99 -5.09
CA ASP A 511 -37.64 -14.80 -4.20
C ASP A 511 -36.62 -13.84 -4.84
N VAL A 512 -36.40 -13.97 -6.15
CA VAL A 512 -35.52 -13.05 -6.90
C VAL A 512 -36.08 -11.64 -6.90
N GLN A 513 -37.38 -11.46 -7.17
CA GLN A 513 -38.02 -10.15 -7.14
C GLN A 513 -37.89 -9.48 -5.77
N GLY A 514 -38.21 -10.20 -4.69
CA GLY A 514 -38.08 -9.68 -3.33
C GLY A 514 -36.64 -9.32 -2.99
N LYS A 515 -35.67 -10.13 -3.45
CA LYS A 515 -34.25 -9.86 -3.19
C LYS A 515 -33.72 -8.67 -4.00
N MET A 516 -34.04 -8.60 -5.28
CA MET A 516 -33.63 -7.50 -6.16
C MET A 516 -34.23 -6.16 -5.70
N LEU A 517 -35.48 -6.15 -5.24
CA LEU A 517 -36.08 -4.95 -4.65
C LEU A 517 -35.32 -4.48 -3.39
N ALA A 518 -35.00 -5.40 -2.48
CA ALA A 518 -34.22 -5.06 -1.29
C ALA A 518 -32.82 -4.52 -1.63
N MET A 519 -32.17 -5.09 -2.64
CA MET A 519 -30.85 -4.64 -3.12
C MET A 519 -30.93 -3.31 -3.87
N GLN A 520 -32.04 -3.04 -4.56
CA GLN A 520 -32.30 -1.74 -5.20
C GLN A 520 -32.48 -0.64 -4.17
N MET A 521 -33.24 -0.90 -3.11
CA MET A 521 -33.39 0.04 -1.99
C MET A 521 -32.06 0.33 -1.28
N ALA A 522 -31.13 -0.63 -1.30
CA ALA A 522 -29.76 -0.46 -0.79
C ALA A 522 -28.81 0.21 -1.80
N GLY A 523 -29.25 0.49 -3.04
CA GLY A 523 -28.45 1.14 -4.07
C GLY A 523 -27.38 0.27 -4.72
N ILE A 524 -27.48 -1.07 -4.60
CA ILE A 524 -26.52 -2.03 -5.16
C ILE A 524 -26.86 -2.40 -6.61
N VAL A 525 -28.15 -2.51 -6.91
CA VAL A 525 -28.67 -2.85 -8.23
C VAL A 525 -29.68 -1.80 -8.66
N ASP A 526 -29.82 -1.60 -9.96
CA ASP A 526 -30.81 -0.68 -10.51
C ASP A 526 -31.54 -1.30 -11.70
N VAL A 527 -32.64 -0.64 -12.08
CA VAL A 527 -33.47 -1.03 -13.22
C VAL A 527 -33.26 -0.05 -14.37
N GLN A 528 -32.87 -0.57 -15.51
CA GLN A 528 -32.85 0.15 -16.77
C GLN A 528 -34.18 -0.05 -17.49
N GLU A 529 -34.87 1.06 -17.75
CA GLU A 529 -36.06 1.10 -18.59
C GLU A 529 -35.67 1.26 -20.05
N VAL A 530 -36.24 0.42 -20.92
CA VAL A 530 -36.08 0.50 -22.38
C VAL A 530 -37.47 0.51 -23.03
N PRO A 531 -38.00 1.69 -23.37
CA PRO A 531 -39.30 1.82 -24.05
C PRO A 531 -39.27 1.18 -25.43
N LYS A 532 -40.31 0.40 -25.77
CA LYS A 532 -40.47 -0.16 -27.13
C LYS A 532 -40.96 0.89 -28.14
N ASP A 533 -41.52 1.99 -27.66
CA ASP A 533 -42.06 3.08 -28.46
C ASP A 533 -41.98 4.42 -27.72
N SER A 534 -42.24 5.51 -28.46
CA SER A 534 -42.15 6.88 -27.93
C SER A 534 -43.14 7.20 -26.81
N SER A 535 -44.15 6.36 -26.58
CA SER A 535 -45.15 6.59 -25.53
C SER A 535 -44.60 6.37 -24.12
N ARG A 536 -43.48 5.65 -23.97
CA ARG A 536 -42.83 5.29 -22.68
C ARG A 536 -43.80 4.70 -21.64
N LEU A 537 -44.89 4.08 -22.09
CA LEU A 537 -45.85 3.42 -21.20
C LEU A 537 -45.22 2.17 -20.58
N ALA A 538 -45.47 1.93 -19.28
CA ALA A 538 -44.86 0.81 -18.55
C ALA A 538 -45.17 -0.56 -19.17
N ASN A 539 -46.38 -0.76 -19.70
CA ASN A 539 -46.78 -2.00 -20.39
C ASN A 539 -46.07 -2.23 -21.74
N ARG A 540 -45.43 -1.20 -22.29
CA ARG A 540 -44.62 -1.23 -23.51
C ARG A 540 -43.13 -0.97 -23.23
N THR A 541 -42.69 -1.08 -21.99
CA THR A 541 -41.31 -0.86 -21.58
C THR A 541 -40.69 -2.16 -21.09
N LEU A 542 -39.45 -2.42 -21.50
CA LEU A 542 -38.65 -3.53 -20.98
C LEU A 542 -37.84 -3.04 -19.79
N PHE A 543 -37.75 -3.88 -18.75
CA PHE A 543 -37.03 -3.56 -17.53
C PHE A 543 -35.87 -4.55 -17.38
N PHE A 544 -34.66 -4.02 -17.27
CA PHE A 544 -33.45 -4.82 -17.09
C PHE A 544 -32.78 -4.47 -15.77
N TRP A 545 -32.55 -5.48 -14.95
CA TRP A 545 -31.70 -5.34 -13.78
C TRP A 545 -30.24 -5.24 -14.21
N TYR A 546 -29.50 -4.37 -13.55
CA TYR A 546 -28.05 -4.28 -13.72
C TYR A 546 -27.37 -3.98 -12.38
N PHE A 547 -26.13 -4.42 -12.27
CA PHE A 547 -25.27 -4.17 -11.13
C PHE A 547 -24.27 -3.07 -11.50
N ASP A 548 -24.30 -1.95 -10.77
CA ASP A 548 -23.34 -0.85 -10.95
C ASP A 548 -22.19 -1.02 -9.96
N LYS A 549 -21.06 -1.57 -10.46
CA LYS A 549 -19.86 -1.83 -9.66
C LYS A 549 -19.27 -0.54 -9.08
N GLU A 550 -19.17 0.52 -9.87
CA GLU A 550 -18.52 1.76 -9.46
C GLU A 550 -19.33 2.51 -8.40
N ARG A 551 -20.65 2.58 -8.59
CA ARG A 551 -21.54 3.17 -7.59
C ARG A 551 -21.52 2.38 -6.29
N THR A 552 -21.59 1.05 -6.37
CA THR A 552 -21.56 0.19 -5.17
C THR A 552 -20.23 0.34 -4.43
N GLN A 553 -19.10 0.40 -5.15
CA GLN A 553 -17.79 0.64 -4.55
C GLN A 553 -17.70 2.01 -3.86
N THR A 554 -18.21 3.07 -4.50
CA THR A 554 -18.23 4.43 -3.93
C THR A 554 -19.10 4.51 -2.68
N GLN A 555 -20.28 3.88 -2.71
CA GLN A 555 -21.18 3.80 -1.56
C GLN A 555 -20.55 3.01 -0.41
N ALA A 556 -19.95 1.85 -0.70
CA ALA A 556 -19.26 1.04 0.29
C ALA A 556 -18.11 1.83 0.95
N LEU A 557 -17.33 2.57 0.18
CA LEU A 557 -16.26 3.43 0.70
C LEU A 557 -16.80 4.48 1.69
N ASP A 558 -17.90 5.16 1.34
CA ASP A 558 -18.51 6.18 2.21
C ASP A 558 -19.10 5.58 3.50
N ASP A 559 -19.72 4.40 3.40
CA ASP A 559 -20.23 3.66 4.55
C ASP A 559 -19.09 3.19 5.47
N ILE A 560 -17.93 2.80 4.92
CA ILE A 560 -16.73 2.47 5.69
C ILE A 560 -16.22 3.71 6.43
N TYR A 561 -16.12 4.87 5.78
CA TYR A 561 -15.72 6.11 6.47
C TYR A 561 -16.67 6.47 7.61
N LYS A 562 -17.98 6.30 7.38
CA LYS A 562 -19.00 6.52 8.39
C LYS A 562 -18.86 5.56 9.57
N ALA A 563 -18.55 4.29 9.31
CA ALA A 563 -18.28 3.30 10.35
C ALA A 563 -17.04 3.67 11.17
N MET A 564 -15.93 4.03 10.51
CA MET A 564 -14.70 4.50 11.18
C MET A 564 -14.99 5.74 12.05
N LEU A 565 -15.70 6.73 11.49
CA LEU A 565 -16.09 7.95 12.21
C LEU A 565 -16.88 7.61 13.48
N ARG A 566 -17.88 6.73 13.38
CA ARG A 566 -18.68 6.29 14.53
C ARG A 566 -17.85 5.56 15.58
N CYS A 567 -16.88 4.73 15.17
CA CYS A 567 -15.97 4.07 16.10
C CYS A 567 -15.15 5.09 16.90
N LEU A 568 -14.57 6.09 16.23
CA LEU A 568 -13.77 7.13 16.89
C LEU A 568 -14.61 8.07 17.76
N GLN A 569 -15.81 8.47 17.31
CA GLN A 569 -16.75 9.24 18.15
C GLN A 569 -17.17 8.45 19.39
N THR A 570 -17.38 7.14 19.25
CA THR A 570 -17.68 6.27 20.39
C THR A 570 -16.49 6.22 21.35
N LEU A 571 -15.26 6.14 20.82
CA LEU A 571 -14.05 6.18 21.63
C LEU A 571 -13.91 7.48 22.43
N GLU A 572 -14.18 8.64 21.82
CA GLU A 572 -14.18 9.92 22.53
C GLU A 572 -15.21 9.95 23.67
N VAL A 573 -16.41 9.39 23.44
CA VAL A 573 -17.44 9.28 24.48
C VAL A 573 -16.98 8.38 25.63
N GLU A 574 -16.36 7.24 25.34
CA GLU A 574 -15.81 6.34 26.37
C GLU A 574 -14.65 6.99 27.14
N ARG A 575 -13.76 7.72 26.46
CA ARG A 575 -12.69 8.50 27.12
C ARG A 575 -13.27 9.56 28.05
N HIS A 576 -14.31 10.26 27.61
CA HIS A 576 -14.96 11.28 28.43
C HIS A 576 -15.67 10.70 29.67
N LYS A 577 -16.32 9.53 29.54
CA LYS A 577 -16.94 8.83 30.69
C LYS A 577 -15.92 8.49 31.78
N GLU A 578 -14.72 8.07 31.38
CA GLU A 578 -13.66 7.63 32.30
C GLU A 578 -12.56 8.68 32.54
N ARG A 579 -12.78 9.95 32.18
CA ARG A 579 -11.78 11.03 32.24
C ARG A 579 -11.08 11.19 33.59
N ASN A 580 -11.78 10.93 34.69
CA ASN A 580 -11.22 11.07 36.04
C ASN A 580 -10.19 9.96 36.33
N ILE A 581 -10.42 8.76 35.79
CA ILE A 581 -9.52 7.63 35.91
C ILE A 581 -8.34 7.82 34.95
N LEU A 582 -8.59 8.25 33.71
CA LEU A 582 -7.53 8.52 32.74
C LEU A 582 -6.58 9.61 33.23
N SER A 583 -7.10 10.73 33.74
CA SER A 583 -6.26 11.79 34.34
C SER A 583 -5.56 11.36 35.62
N PHE A 584 -6.02 10.30 36.31
CA PHE A 584 -5.29 9.67 37.40
C PHE A 584 -4.09 8.87 36.88
N VAL A 585 -4.31 8.06 35.84
CA VAL A 585 -3.28 7.18 35.25
C VAL A 585 -2.21 7.96 34.49
N GLU A 586 -2.56 9.09 33.85
CA GLU A 586 -1.62 9.94 33.11
C GLU A 586 -0.55 10.62 33.98
N ARG A 587 -0.67 10.54 35.31
CA ARG A 587 0.34 11.14 36.19
C ARG A 587 1.61 10.29 36.18
N LYS A 588 2.76 10.97 36.14
CA LYS A 588 4.10 10.33 36.03
C LYS A 588 4.43 9.37 37.17
N ASP A 589 3.84 9.55 38.35
CA ASP A 589 4.01 8.71 39.54
C ASP A 589 3.13 7.45 39.51
N VAL A 590 2.09 7.43 38.66
CA VAL A 590 1.13 6.32 38.50
C VAL A 590 1.44 5.49 37.26
N GLN A 591 1.90 6.13 36.19
CA GLN A 591 2.20 5.49 34.91
C GLN A 591 3.17 4.31 35.07
N GLY A 592 2.77 3.12 34.61
CA GLY A 592 3.52 1.87 34.72
C GLY A 592 3.40 1.16 36.08
N LYS A 593 2.64 1.72 37.03
CA LYS A 593 2.34 1.14 38.35
C LYS A 593 0.85 1.16 38.66
N GLU A 594 0.02 1.11 37.62
CA GLU A 594 -1.43 1.29 37.73
C GLU A 594 -2.06 0.24 38.65
N GLU A 595 -1.59 -1.01 38.58
CA GLU A 595 -2.09 -2.11 39.42
C GLU A 595 -1.75 -1.94 40.90
N GLU A 596 -0.59 -1.36 41.21
CA GLU A 596 -0.11 -1.18 42.59
C GLU A 596 -0.76 0.05 43.26
N VAL A 597 -1.01 1.10 42.48
CA VAL A 597 -1.42 2.42 43.01
C VAL A 597 -2.94 2.59 43.04
N MET A 598 -3.67 1.92 42.15
CA MET A 598 -5.12 2.07 42.05
C MET A 598 -5.87 1.08 42.95
N THR A 599 -7.09 1.45 43.37
CA THR A 599 -7.97 0.46 43.99
C THR A 599 -8.41 -0.57 42.95
N THR A 600 -8.67 -1.81 43.39
CA THR A 600 -9.08 -2.91 42.50
C THR A 600 -10.29 -2.57 41.64
N GLU A 601 -11.27 -1.82 42.16
CA GLU A 601 -12.43 -1.35 41.40
C GLU A 601 -12.03 -0.39 40.27
N HIS A 602 -11.21 0.62 40.57
CA HIS A 602 -10.74 1.58 39.56
C HIS A 602 -9.83 0.91 38.53
N TYR A 603 -8.96 -0.01 38.96
CA TYR A 603 -8.09 -0.78 38.08
C TYR A 603 -8.89 -1.66 37.11
N ASN A 604 -9.90 -2.37 37.61
CA ASN A 604 -10.80 -3.18 36.77
C ASN A 604 -11.57 -2.31 35.77
N LYS A 605 -11.99 -1.11 36.17
CA LYS A 605 -12.67 -0.16 35.29
C LYS A 605 -11.74 0.39 34.20
N TYR A 606 -10.49 0.69 34.56
CA TYR A 606 -9.44 1.08 33.63
C TYR A 606 -9.13 -0.03 32.61
N ASN A 607 -8.93 -1.27 33.06
CA ASN A 607 -8.70 -2.42 32.17
C ASN A 607 -9.89 -2.68 31.23
N ARG A 608 -11.12 -2.52 31.72
CA ARG A 608 -12.31 -2.59 30.86
C ARG A 608 -12.31 -1.49 29.81
N HIS A 609 -11.92 -0.26 30.17
CA HIS A 609 -11.79 0.84 29.22
C HIS A 609 -10.74 0.56 28.15
N LEU A 610 -9.54 0.10 28.55
CA LEU A 610 -8.48 -0.32 27.62
C LEU A 610 -8.98 -1.40 26.64
N GLY A 611 -9.65 -2.43 27.15
CA GLY A 611 -10.21 -3.48 26.28
C GLY A 611 -11.30 -3.00 25.31
N VAL A 612 -12.03 -1.92 25.63
CA VAL A 612 -12.97 -1.27 24.70
C VAL A 612 -12.21 -0.43 23.68
N GLN A 613 -11.21 0.34 24.12
CA GLN A 613 -10.35 1.14 23.26
C GLN A 613 -9.65 0.26 22.21
N ASP A 614 -9.05 -0.86 22.62
CA ASP A 614 -8.34 -1.78 21.72
C ASP A 614 -9.28 -2.37 20.66
N LYS A 615 -10.52 -2.72 21.05
CA LYS A 615 -11.53 -3.23 20.11
C LYS A 615 -11.95 -2.17 19.09
N LEU A 616 -12.17 -0.93 19.53
CA LEU A 616 -12.58 0.17 18.66
C LEU A 616 -11.45 0.54 17.69
N LEU A 617 -10.23 0.73 18.18
CA LEU A 617 -9.06 1.03 17.35
C LEU A 617 -8.74 -0.13 16.41
N GLY A 618 -8.81 -1.37 16.89
CA GLY A 618 -8.65 -2.56 16.07
C GLY A 618 -9.67 -2.64 14.93
N GLN A 619 -10.93 -2.25 15.17
CA GLN A 619 -11.92 -2.15 14.10
C GLN A 619 -11.64 -1.00 13.12
N VAL A 620 -11.19 0.16 13.59
CA VAL A 620 -10.77 1.25 12.70
C VAL A 620 -9.63 0.79 11.79
N MET A 621 -8.66 0.02 12.30
CA MET A 621 -7.59 -0.55 11.48
C MET A 621 -8.11 -1.53 10.42
N ARG A 622 -9.03 -2.44 10.76
CA ARG A 622 -9.64 -3.37 9.78
C ARG A 622 -10.44 -2.63 8.70
N LEU A 623 -11.16 -1.58 9.07
CA LEU A 623 -11.90 -0.75 8.13
C LEU A 623 -10.96 0.04 7.20
N ASP A 624 -9.82 0.52 7.72
CA ASP A 624 -8.78 1.17 6.89
C ASP A 624 -8.13 0.22 5.86
N GLU A 625 -8.02 -1.09 6.15
CA GLU A 625 -7.60 -2.08 5.14
C GLU A 625 -8.55 -2.09 3.94
N LEU A 626 -9.86 -2.06 4.19
CA LEU A 626 -10.87 -1.98 3.13
C LEU A 626 -10.78 -0.67 2.36
N VAL A 627 -10.58 0.47 3.04
CA VAL A 627 -10.35 1.75 2.36
C VAL A 627 -9.12 1.69 1.46
N SER A 628 -8.03 1.10 1.95
CA SER A 628 -6.77 1.00 1.20
C SER A 628 -6.95 0.20 -0.10
N VAL A 629 -7.68 -0.93 -0.04
CA VAL A 629 -8.02 -1.73 -1.23
C VAL A 629 -8.93 -0.97 -2.20
N LEU A 630 -10.00 -0.35 -1.69
CA LEU A 630 -11.04 0.27 -2.53
C LEU A 630 -10.62 1.62 -3.13
N ARG A 631 -9.69 2.35 -2.49
CA ARG A 631 -9.29 3.71 -2.89
C ARG A 631 -7.84 3.82 -3.35
N ASP A 632 -6.89 3.21 -2.64
CA ASP A 632 -5.47 3.58 -2.76
C ASP A 632 -4.65 2.62 -3.62
N TYR A 633 -4.92 1.32 -3.55
CA TYR A 633 -4.11 0.30 -4.21
C TYR A 633 -4.24 0.31 -5.72
#